data_AF-A0A944D4Q8-F1
#
_entry.id   AF-A0A944D4Q8-F1
#
_cell.length_a   1.000
_cell.length_b   1.000
_cell.length_c   1.000
_cell.angle_alpha   90.00
_cell.angle_beta   90.00
_cell.angle_gamma   90.00
#
_symmetry.space_group_name_H-M   'P 1'
#
loop_
_entity.id
_entity.type
_entity.pdbx_description
1 polymer ?
#
loop_
_entity_poly.entity_id
_entity_poly.type
_entity_poly.pdbx_seq_one_letter_code
_entity_poly.pdbx_strand_id
1 'polypeptide(L)'
;MLSNYFKYPEYVRKPIHTTNAVEAVHRQFRKLTKTKGAFSNENSLIKILYIGIQQASKKWTMQVTNRGQTIMQLSIHFPGRLDDIMKL
;
A
#
# COMPACT_ATOMS: atom_id res chain seq x y z
N MET A 1 9.58 0.12 -19.47
CA MET A 1 8.87 0.06 -18.17
C MET A 1 9.83 -0.16 -16.99
N LEU A 2 10.86 -1.01 -17.11
CA LEU A 2 11.84 -1.25 -16.03
C LEU A 2 12.95 -0.18 -15.91
N SER A 3 13.29 0.56 -16.99
CA SER A 3 14.38 1.54 -16.95
C SER A 3 14.14 2.71 -15.99
N ASN A 4 12.88 3.12 -15.80
CA ASN A 4 12.53 4.17 -14.84
C ASN A 4 12.65 3.71 -13.37
N TYR A 5 12.52 2.41 -13.10
CA TYR A 5 12.64 1.88 -11.75
C TYR A 5 14.07 2.03 -11.21
N PHE A 6 15.08 1.82 -12.06
CA PHE A 6 16.49 1.95 -11.69
C PHE A 6 16.97 3.39 -11.47
N LYS A 7 16.16 4.39 -11.82
CA LYS A 7 16.46 5.81 -11.56
C LYS A 7 16.38 6.16 -10.06
N TYR A 8 15.71 5.32 -9.26
CA TYR A 8 15.54 5.55 -7.83
C TYR A 8 16.64 4.84 -7.01
N PRO A 9 17.08 5.46 -5.90
CA PRO A 9 18.03 4.82 -5.00
C PRO A 9 17.41 3.60 -4.31
N GLU A 10 18.27 2.72 -3.78
CA GLU A 10 17.87 1.39 -3.28
C GLU A 10 16.77 1.43 -2.21
N TYR A 11 16.84 2.41 -1.30
CA TYR A 11 15.84 2.57 -0.23
C TYR A 11 14.45 2.97 -0.73
N VAL A 12 14.34 3.59 -1.91
CA VAL A 12 13.05 3.90 -2.56
C VAL A 12 12.58 2.71 -3.39
N ARG A 13 13.53 2.01 -4.03
CA ARG A 13 13.24 0.79 -4.78
C ARG A 13 12.69 -0.32 -3.88
N LYS A 14 13.23 -0.47 -2.67
CA LYS A 14 12.83 -1.49 -1.68
C LYS A 14 11.32 -1.55 -1.43
N PRO A 15 10.66 -0.48 -0.97
CA PRO A 15 9.21 -0.49 -0.76
C PRO A 15 8.41 -0.69 -2.05
N ILE A 16 8.92 -0.30 -3.21
CA ILE A 16 8.22 -0.44 -4.50
C ILE A 16 8.16 -1.90 -4.96
N HIS A 17 9.26 -2.65 -4.86
CA HIS A 17 9.30 -4.04 -5.33
C HIS A 17 8.87 -5.06 -4.27
N THR A 18 8.78 -4.66 -2.99
CA THR A 18 8.26 -5.57 -1.97
C THR A 18 6.76 -5.76 -2.16
N THR A 19 6.36 -6.92 -2.67
CA THR A 19 4.96 -7.33 -2.83
C THR A 19 4.26 -7.58 -1.49
N ASN A 20 5.00 -7.59 -0.38
CA ASN A 20 4.53 -7.83 0.98
C ASN A 20 3.23 -7.08 1.35
N ALA A 21 3.09 -5.80 0.94
CA ALA A 21 1.89 -5.02 1.24
C ALA A 21 0.65 -5.55 0.51
N VAL A 22 0.79 -5.83 -0.79
CA VAL A 22 -0.29 -6.36 -1.64
C VAL A 22 -0.62 -7.80 -1.23
N GLU A 23 0.40 -8.62 -0.96
CA GLU A 23 0.23 -9.99 -0.47
C GLU A 23 -0.45 -10.04 0.89
N ALA A 24 -0.13 -9.11 1.79
CA ALA A 24 -0.81 -9.02 3.09
C ALA A 24 -2.30 -8.73 2.92
N VAL A 25 -2.68 -7.84 2.00
CA VAL A 25 -4.09 -7.57 1.65
C VAL A 25 -4.75 -8.82 1.07
N HIS A 26 -4.13 -9.46 0.07
CA HIS A 26 -4.64 -10.69 -0.52
C HIS A 26 -4.82 -11.81 0.50
N ARG A 27 -3.90 -11.95 1.46
CA ARG A 27 -4.00 -12.92 2.55
C ARG A 27 -5.22 -12.64 3.43
N GLN A 28 -5.51 -11.38 3.75
CA GLN A 28 -6.72 -11.03 4.51
C GLN A 28 -7.98 -11.38 3.74
N PHE A 29 -8.03 -11.07 2.43
CA PHE A 29 -9.19 -11.41 1.59
C PHE A 29 -9.43 -12.91 1.54
N ARG A 30 -8.39 -13.71 1.27
CA ARG A 30 -8.50 -15.18 1.28
C ARG A 30 -8.97 -15.71 2.63
N LYS A 31 -8.52 -15.11 3.74
CA LYS A 31 -8.97 -15.51 5.08
C LYS A 31 -10.46 -15.23 5.28
N LEU A 32 -10.95 -14.07 4.85
CA LEU A 32 -12.35 -13.68 5.00
C LEU A 32 -13.29 -14.49 4.11
N THR A 33 -12.86 -14.85 2.90
CA THR A 33 -13.67 -15.62 1.97
C THR A 33 -13.60 -17.12 2.22
N LYS A 34 -12.55 -17.66 2.86
CA LYS A 34 -12.41 -19.11 3.11
C LYS A 34 -13.54 -19.71 3.95
N THR A 35 -14.08 -18.95 4.91
CA THR A 35 -15.11 -19.46 5.84
C THR A 35 -16.54 -19.27 5.33
N LYS A 36 -16.74 -18.41 4.34
CA LYS A 36 -18.05 -18.24 3.69
C LYS A 36 -18.09 -19.09 2.43
N GLY A 37 -19.08 -19.98 2.34
CA GLY A 37 -19.34 -20.77 1.13
C GLY A 37 -19.82 -19.89 -0.02
N ALA A 38 -21.07 -20.07 -0.46
CA ALA A 38 -21.65 -19.21 -1.49
C ALA A 38 -22.07 -17.84 -0.92
N PHE A 39 -21.75 -16.77 -1.64
CA PHE A 39 -22.29 -15.43 -1.35
C PHE A 39 -23.67 -15.28 -2.01
N SER A 40 -24.65 -14.78 -1.27
CA SER A 40 -26.02 -14.61 -1.77
C SER A 40 -26.17 -13.49 -2.80
N ASN A 41 -25.28 -12.50 -2.80
CA ASN A 41 -25.17 -11.45 -3.82
C ASN A 41 -23.77 -10.82 -3.81
N GLU A 42 -23.42 -10.11 -4.89
CA GLU A 42 -22.14 -9.41 -5.03
C GLU A 42 -21.95 -8.30 -3.99
N ASN A 43 -23.01 -7.58 -3.65
CA ASN A 43 -22.98 -6.52 -2.64
C ASN A 43 -22.55 -7.01 -1.24
N SER A 44 -22.89 -8.26 -0.89
CA SER A 44 -22.53 -8.91 0.37
C SER A 44 -21.02 -9.19 0.40
N LEU A 45 -20.46 -9.65 -0.72
CA LEU A 45 -19.03 -9.85 -0.88
C LEU A 45 -18.28 -8.52 -0.70
N ILE A 46 -18.69 -7.47 -1.42
CA ILE A 46 -18.04 -6.14 -1.35
C ILE A 46 -18.10 -5.58 0.07
N LYS A 47 -19.24 -5.68 0.77
CA LYS A 47 -19.36 -5.20 2.16
C LYS A 47 -18.39 -5.90 3.10
N ILE A 48 -18.20 -7.21 2.95
CA ILE A 48 -17.28 -7.99 3.80
C ILE A 48 -15.83 -7.61 3.52
N LEU A 49 -15.47 -7.45 2.24
CA LEU A 49 -14.13 -6.97 1.86
C LEU A 49 -13.88 -5.57 2.42
N TYR A 50 -14.84 -4.67 2.31
CA TYR A 50 -14.75 -3.32 2.85
C TYR A 50 -14.49 -3.32 4.37
N ILE A 51 -15.27 -4.08 5.14
CA ILE A 51 -15.07 -4.22 6.59
C ILE A 51 -13.69 -4.82 6.89
N GLY A 52 -13.27 -5.81 6.11
CA GLY A 52 -11.95 -6.42 6.22
C GLY A 52 -10.80 -5.43 6.03
N ILE A 53 -10.89 -4.56 5.02
CA ILE A 53 -9.92 -3.49 4.77
C ILE A 53 -9.95 -2.49 5.92
N GLN A 54 -11.13 -2.06 6.39
CA GLN A 54 -11.25 -1.11 7.50
C GLN A 54 -10.60 -1.65 8.78
N GLN A 55 -10.75 -2.94 9.07
CA GLN A 55 -10.08 -3.57 10.21
C GLN A 55 -8.57 -3.72 10.02
N ALA A 56 -8.11 -4.03 8.80
CA ALA A 56 -6.69 -4.12 8.47
C ALA A 56 -6.01 -2.73 8.54
N SER A 57 -6.67 -1.70 8.03
CA SER A 57 -6.21 -0.31 8.03
C SER A 57 -5.94 0.20 9.44
N LYS A 58 -6.80 -0.14 10.42
CA LYS A 58 -6.56 0.18 11.84
C LYS A 58 -5.25 -0.38 12.40
N LYS A 59 -4.71 -1.46 11.80
CA LYS A 59 -3.46 -2.09 12.21
C LYS A 59 -2.25 -1.59 11.42
N TRP A 60 -2.45 -0.80 10.37
CA TRP A 60 -1.37 -0.22 9.56
C TRP A 60 -0.83 1.06 10.20
N THR A 61 -0.33 0.94 11.42
CA THR A 61 0.29 2.06 12.16
C THR A 61 1.79 2.12 11.96
N MET A 62 2.40 1.08 11.41
CA MET A 62 3.85 1.00 11.24
C MET A 62 4.33 1.96 10.15
N GLN A 63 5.28 2.82 10.49
CA GLN A 63 5.91 3.72 9.53
C GLN A 63 6.76 2.93 8.52
N VAL A 64 6.73 3.37 7.27
CA VAL A 64 7.60 2.82 6.22
C VAL A 64 9.06 3.12 6.55
N THR A 65 9.91 2.11 6.46
CA THR A 65 11.35 2.27 6.67
C THR A 65 11.92 3.33 5.73
N ASN A 66 12.77 4.23 6.25
CA ASN A 66 13.39 5.32 5.49
C ASN A 66 12.40 6.30 4.84
N ARG A 67 11.22 6.51 5.43
CA ARG A 67 10.19 7.45 4.94
C ARG A 67 10.74 8.86 4.71
N GLY A 68 11.49 9.41 5.66
CA GLY A 68 12.06 10.77 5.54
C GLY A 68 12.99 10.92 4.32
N GLN A 69 13.97 10.02 4.20
CA GLN A 69 14.91 10.02 3.06
C GLN A 69 14.21 9.77 1.71
N THR A 70 13.19 8.93 1.70
CA THR A 70 12.38 8.66 0.50
C THR A 70 11.64 9.92 0.06
N ILE A 71 11.00 10.63 0.98
CA ILE A 71 10.27 11.87 0.70
C ILE A 71 11.23 12.95 0.17
N MET A 72 12.41 13.12 0.78
CA MET A 72 13.43 14.06 0.31
C MET A 72 13.93 13.74 -1.10
N GLN A 73 14.12 12.47 -1.45
CA GLN A 73 14.50 12.11 -2.82
C GLN A 73 13.38 12.37 -3.82
N LEU A 74 12.14 12.07 -3.43
CA LEU A 74 10.99 12.31 -4.30
C LEU A 74 10.77 13.80 -4.53
N SER A 75 11.05 14.68 -3.56
CA SER A 75 10.93 16.13 -3.78
C SER A 75 12.00 16.67 -4.74
N ILE A 76 13.20 16.10 -4.72
CA ILE A 76 14.25 16.44 -5.70
C ILE A 76 13.88 15.91 -7.09
N HIS A 77 13.34 14.70 -7.19
CA HIS A 77 12.97 14.08 -8.48
C HIS A 77 11.70 14.69 -9.10
N PHE A 78 10.78 15.18 -8.25
CA PHE A 78 9.50 15.77 -8.64
C PHE A 78 9.32 17.16 -8.01
N PRO A 79 10.03 18.18 -8.51
CA PRO A 79 9.94 19.53 -7.96
C PRO A 79 8.50 20.07 -8.05
N GLY A 80 8.03 20.75 -7.01
CA GLY A 80 6.71 21.39 -6.96
C GLY A 80 5.50 20.48 -6.72
N ARG A 81 5.67 19.14 -6.70
CA ARG A 81 4.57 18.20 -6.46
C ARG A 81 4.34 17.85 -5.00
N LEU A 82 5.37 17.96 -4.17
CA LEU A 82 5.34 17.55 -2.76
C LEU A 82 5.38 18.73 -1.80
N ASP A 83 5.35 19.96 -2.32
CA ASP A 83 5.44 21.18 -1.52
C ASP A 83 4.29 21.28 -0.51
N ASP A 84 3.09 20.84 -0.86
CA ASP A 84 1.93 20.82 0.04
C ASP A 84 2.08 19.81 1.20
N ILE A 85 2.83 18.73 0.98
CA ILE A 85 3.09 17.70 1.99
C ILE A 85 4.29 18.09 2.88
N MET A 86 5.23 18.88 2.35
CA MET A 86 6.41 19.39 3.05
C MET A 86 6.14 20.65 3.87
N LYS A 87 5.08 21.40 3.56
CA LYS A 87 4.68 22.64 4.26
C LYS A 87 3.91 22.42 5.58
N LEU A 88 3.57 21.16 5.90
CA LEU A 88 2.96 20.72 7.16
C LEU A 88 4.03 20.25 8.14
#